data_AF-A0A9E7H8S5-F1
#
_entry.id   AF-A0A9E7H8S5-F1
#
_cell.length_a   1.000
_cell.length_b   1.000
_cell.length_c   1.000
_cell.angle_alpha   90.00
_cell.angle_beta   90.00
_cell.angle_gamma   90.00
#
_symmetry.space_group_name_H-M   'P 1'
#
loop_
_entity.id
_entity.type
_entity.pdbx_description
1 polymer ?
#
loop_
_entity_poly.entity_id
_entity_poly.type
_entity_poly.pdbx_seq_one_letter_code
_entity_poly.pdbx_strand_id
1 'polypeptide(L)'
;MVAGGMVEELGRYFEADEEAGKLRHQGLAKAIGLAEFQEYFLGEGRGTAPAYEAAVVAIKANTRRLAEEQVWKIERLEQMGWPLRRLDATAVVAARLAREAAEAEAAWERDVAGPGAAAVEQFLKEKSEGHPHHHIVPSLIYN
;
A
#
# COMPACT_ATOMS: atom_id res chain seq x y z
N MET A 1 -7.63 10.39 3.64
CA MET A 1 -7.03 10.96 2.40
C MET A 1 -7.84 12.15 1.92
N VAL A 2 -9.09 11.98 1.48
CA VAL A 2 -9.98 13.10 1.09
C VAL A 2 -10.02 14.22 2.14
N ALA A 3 -10.44 13.92 3.38
CA ALA A 3 -10.49 14.90 4.46
C ALA A 3 -9.11 15.48 4.85
N GLY A 4 -8.01 14.89 4.35
CA GLY A 4 -6.64 15.34 4.58
C GLY A 4 -6.05 16.14 3.42
N GLY A 5 -6.85 16.60 2.46
CA GLY A 5 -6.38 17.50 1.39
C GLY A 5 -6.07 16.84 0.04
N MET A 6 -6.49 15.58 -0.17
CA MET A 6 -6.18 14.84 -1.41
C MET A 6 -6.79 15.49 -2.66
N VAL A 7 -7.99 16.06 -2.56
CA VAL A 7 -8.70 16.58 -3.75
C VAL A 7 -8.01 17.86 -4.24
N GLU A 8 -7.57 18.69 -3.31
CA GLU A 8 -6.82 19.91 -3.56
C GLU A 8 -5.44 19.61 -4.16
N GLU A 9 -4.80 18.52 -3.71
CA GLU A 9 -3.55 18.03 -4.29
C GLU A 9 -3.72 17.57 -5.74
N LEU A 10 -4.76 16.78 -6.02
CA LEU A 10 -5.07 16.32 -7.37
C LEU A 10 -5.45 17.49 -8.29
N GLY A 11 -6.20 18.49 -7.79
CA GLY A 11 -6.52 19.69 -8.55
C GLY A 11 -5.28 20.41 -9.06
N ARG A 12 -4.31 20.66 -8.18
CA ARG A 12 -3.02 21.27 -8.56
C ARG A 12 -2.25 20.42 -9.58
N TYR A 13 -2.34 19.08 -9.48
CA TYR A 13 -1.72 18.20 -10.47
C TYR A 13 -2.35 18.37 -11.84
N PHE A 14 -3.69 18.34 -11.94
CA PHE A 14 -4.39 18.45 -13.22
C PHE A 14 -4.25 19.83 -13.86
N GLU A 15 -4.23 20.91 -13.06
CA GLU A 15 -3.93 22.26 -13.55
C GLU A 15 -2.52 22.35 -14.17
N ALA A 16 -1.51 21.82 -13.46
CA ALA A 16 -0.13 21.84 -13.95
C ALA A 16 0.11 20.94 -15.17
N ASP A 17 -0.73 19.91 -15.36
CA ASP A 17 -0.65 18.99 -16.49
C ASP A 17 -1.32 19.57 -17.75
N GLU A 18 -2.45 20.26 -17.57
CA GLU A 18 -3.14 21.03 -18.62
C GLU A 18 -2.22 22.14 -19.17
N GLU A 19 -1.52 22.87 -18.29
CA GLU A 19 -0.55 23.90 -18.67
C GLU A 19 0.68 23.35 -19.41
N ALA A 20 1.10 22.11 -19.09
CA ALA A 20 2.32 21.51 -19.64
C ALA A 20 2.11 20.76 -20.97
N GLY A 21 0.85 20.46 -21.35
CA GLY A 21 0.51 19.74 -22.58
C GLY A 21 1.06 18.30 -22.69
N LYS A 22 1.62 17.76 -21.59
CA LYS A 22 2.16 16.40 -21.45
C LYS A 22 2.10 15.99 -19.98
N LEU A 23 1.65 14.74 -19.75
CA LEU A 23 1.76 14.04 -18.47
C LEU A 23 3.21 14.10 -17.95
N ARG A 24 3.50 15.04 -17.04
CA ARG A 24 4.88 15.36 -16.61
C ARG A 24 5.59 14.17 -15.97
N HIS A 25 4.83 13.15 -15.54
CA HIS A 25 5.35 11.95 -14.87
C HIS A 25 4.53 10.70 -15.22
N GLN A 26 4.95 9.95 -16.24
CA GLN A 26 4.26 8.71 -16.69
C GLN A 26 4.11 7.65 -15.58
N GLY A 27 5.03 7.62 -14.61
CA GLY A 27 4.94 6.72 -13.46
C GLY A 27 3.91 7.20 -12.43
N LEU A 28 3.87 8.51 -12.15
CA LEU A 28 2.95 9.10 -11.18
C LEU A 28 1.50 8.98 -11.65
N ALA A 29 1.26 9.12 -12.97
CA ALA A 29 -0.07 8.95 -13.57
C ALA A 29 -0.74 7.59 -13.27
N LYS A 30 0.02 6.59 -12.80
CA LYS A 30 -0.51 5.27 -12.38
C LYS A 30 -1.00 5.23 -10.93
N ALA A 31 -0.85 6.31 -10.17
CA ALA A 31 -1.31 6.36 -8.78
C ALA A 31 -2.84 6.27 -8.73
N ILE A 32 -3.35 5.38 -7.88
CA ILE A 32 -4.78 5.29 -7.58
C ILE A 32 -5.22 6.62 -6.96
N GLY A 33 -6.21 7.25 -7.57
CA GLY A 33 -6.67 8.59 -7.28
C GLY A 33 -6.54 9.54 -8.47
N LEU A 34 -5.60 9.32 -9.39
CA LEU A 34 -5.46 10.19 -10.55
C LEU A 34 -6.46 9.83 -11.65
N ALA A 35 -6.39 8.60 -12.17
CA ALA A 35 -7.27 8.15 -13.25
C ALA A 35 -8.74 8.23 -12.84
N GLU A 36 -9.05 7.93 -11.58
CA GLU A 36 -10.40 7.96 -11.02
C GLU A 36 -10.97 9.38 -10.96
N PHE A 37 -10.14 10.39 -10.72
CA PHE A 37 -10.56 11.78 -10.66
C PHE A 37 -10.48 12.52 -12.00
N GLN A 38 -10.05 11.86 -13.09
CA GLN A 38 -9.92 12.49 -14.40
C GLN A 38 -11.25 13.10 -14.89
N GLU A 39 -12.37 12.38 -14.73
CA GLU A 39 -13.70 12.89 -15.11
C GLU A 39 -14.11 14.12 -14.28
N TYR A 40 -13.78 14.12 -12.98
CA TYR A 40 -14.11 15.23 -12.09
C TYR A 40 -13.29 16.50 -12.36
N PHE A 41 -12.05 16.38 -12.85
CA PHE A 41 -11.19 17.54 -13.14
C PHE A 41 -11.22 17.99 -14.59
N LEU A 42 -11.32 17.07 -15.55
CA LEU A 42 -11.15 17.34 -16.99
C LEU A 42 -12.35 16.91 -17.84
N GLY A 43 -13.28 16.14 -17.29
CA GLY A 43 -14.41 15.57 -18.03
C GLY A 43 -15.62 16.50 -18.16
N GLU A 44 -16.70 15.98 -18.72
CA GLU A 44 -17.97 16.71 -18.86
C GLU A 44 -18.65 16.93 -17.50
N GLY A 45 -18.40 16.02 -16.55
CA GLY A 45 -18.86 16.11 -15.16
C GLY A 45 -17.97 16.98 -14.26
N ARG A 46 -17.14 17.87 -14.82
CA ARG A 46 -16.16 18.66 -14.06
C ARG A 46 -16.78 19.38 -12.86
N GLY A 47 -16.21 19.17 -11.67
CA GLY A 47 -16.65 19.81 -10.43
C GLY A 47 -18.01 19.35 -9.90
N THR A 48 -18.67 18.38 -10.54
CA THR A 48 -20.00 17.92 -10.12
C THR A 48 -19.92 16.90 -8.98
N ALA A 49 -20.94 16.89 -8.12
CA ALA A 49 -21.04 15.90 -7.04
C ALA A 49 -21.10 14.44 -7.54
N PRO A 50 -21.84 14.10 -8.62
CA PRO A 50 -21.84 12.73 -9.14
C PRO A 50 -20.46 12.25 -9.63
N ALA A 51 -19.70 13.08 -10.35
CA ALA A 51 -18.36 12.73 -10.81
C ALA A 51 -17.40 12.53 -9.62
N TYR A 52 -17.51 13.38 -8.60
CA TYR A 52 -16.75 13.26 -7.36
C TYR A 52 -17.04 11.94 -6.63
N GLU A 53 -18.32 11.63 -6.42
CA GLU A 53 -18.74 10.42 -5.72
C GLU A 53 -18.30 9.15 -6.47
N ALA A 54 -18.44 9.15 -7.80
CA ALA A 54 -17.97 8.07 -8.65
C ALA A 54 -16.45 7.86 -8.52
N ALA A 55 -15.67 8.94 -8.51
CA ALA A 55 -14.22 8.87 -8.31
C ALA A 55 -13.86 8.26 -6.95
N VAL A 56 -14.52 8.69 -5.86
CA VAL A 56 -14.27 8.16 -4.51
C VAL A 56 -14.63 6.67 -4.40
N VAL A 57 -15.74 6.24 -5.03
CA VAL A 57 -16.12 4.83 -5.08
C VAL A 57 -15.07 4.02 -5.87
N ALA A 58 -14.64 4.52 -7.02
CA ALA A 58 -13.63 3.86 -7.86
C ALA A 58 -12.29 3.71 -7.12
N ILE A 59 -11.83 4.74 -6.39
CA ILE A 59 -10.62 4.69 -5.56
C ILE A 59 -10.71 3.56 -4.54
N LYS A 60 -11.83 3.47 -3.80
CA LYS A 60 -12.02 2.41 -2.80
C LYS A 60 -11.97 1.03 -3.43
N ALA A 61 -12.63 0.85 -4.58
CA ALA A 61 -12.63 -0.42 -5.32
C ALA A 61 -11.21 -0.79 -5.81
N ASN A 62 -10.50 0.15 -6.41
CA ASN A 62 -9.16 -0.09 -6.95
C ASN A 62 -8.12 -0.30 -5.84
N THR A 63 -8.20 0.42 -4.72
CA THR A 63 -7.32 0.17 -3.56
C THR A 63 -7.56 -1.21 -2.95
N ARG A 64 -8.83 -1.66 -2.86
CA ARG A 64 -9.15 -3.02 -2.41
C ARG A 64 -8.54 -4.07 -3.34
N ARG A 65 -8.75 -3.93 -4.65
CA ARG A 65 -8.18 -4.84 -5.66
C ARG A 65 -6.66 -4.88 -5.57
N LEU A 66 -6.00 -3.72 -5.43
CA LEU A 66 -4.55 -3.66 -5.25
C LEU A 66 -4.09 -4.45 -4.03
N ALA A 67 -4.79 -4.33 -2.90
CA ALA A 67 -4.47 -5.09 -1.69
C ALA A 67 -4.62 -6.61 -1.92
N GLU A 68 -5.69 -7.05 -2.58
CA GLU A 68 -5.91 -8.46 -2.95
C GLU A 68 -4.78 -8.98 -3.86
N GLU A 69 -4.39 -8.21 -4.88
CA GLU A 69 -3.27 -8.55 -5.77
C GLU A 69 -1.92 -8.57 -5.04
N GLN A 70 -1.71 -7.70 -4.05
CA GLN A 70 -0.50 -7.69 -3.23
C GLN A 70 -0.41 -8.94 -2.35
N VAL A 71 -1.51 -9.35 -1.71
CA VAL A 71 -1.55 -10.59 -0.92
C VAL A 71 -1.20 -11.79 -1.80
N TRP A 72 -1.84 -11.90 -2.97
CA TRP A 72 -1.55 -12.99 -3.91
C TRP A 72 -0.06 -13.04 -4.33
N LYS A 73 0.57 -11.88 -4.58
CA LYS A 73 2.01 -11.81 -4.90
C LYS A 73 2.89 -12.28 -3.73
N ILE A 74 2.53 -11.95 -2.50
CA ILE A 74 3.27 -12.36 -1.30
C ILE A 74 3.14 -13.88 -1.08
N GLU A 75 1.93 -14.43 -1.19
CA GLU A 75 1.69 -15.87 -1.12
C GLU A 75 2.50 -16.63 -2.18
N ARG A 76 2.67 -16.04 -3.37
CA ARG A 76 3.52 -16.62 -4.41
C ARG A 76 5.00 -16.66 -4.02
N LEU A 77 5.51 -15.63 -3.34
CA LEU A 77 6.88 -15.63 -2.82
C LEU A 77 7.07 -16.71 -1.75
N GLU A 78 6.09 -16.89 -0.86
CA GLU A 78 6.10 -17.96 0.14
C GLU A 78 6.14 -19.35 -0.52
N GLN A 79 5.33 -19.59 -1.55
CA GLN A 79 5.35 -20.83 -2.35
C GLN A 79 6.69 -21.07 -3.07
N MET A 80 7.43 -19.99 -3.38
CA MET A 80 8.78 -20.06 -3.94
C MET A 80 9.87 -20.33 -2.88
N GLY A 81 9.49 -20.58 -1.62
CA GLY A 81 10.40 -20.92 -0.53
C GLY A 81 11.02 -19.71 0.16
N TRP A 82 10.48 -18.51 -0.03
CA TRP A 82 10.95 -17.34 0.72
C TRP A 82 10.61 -17.51 2.21
N PRO A 83 11.59 -17.37 3.12
CA PRO A 83 11.37 -17.56 4.56
C PRO A 83 10.69 -16.33 5.17
N LEU A 84 9.41 -16.14 4.84
CA LEU A 84 8.62 -15.00 5.31
C LEU A 84 8.19 -15.22 6.77
N ARG A 85 8.33 -14.19 7.58
CA ARG A 85 7.80 -14.16 8.95
C ARG A 85 6.56 -13.27 8.99
N ARG A 86 5.40 -13.87 9.22
CA ARG A 86 4.13 -13.14 9.31
C ARG A 86 4.03 -12.39 10.64
N LEU A 87 3.63 -11.11 10.57
CA LEU A 87 3.19 -10.29 11.70
C LEU A 87 1.72 -9.98 11.48
N ASP A 88 0.86 -10.26 12.47
CA ASP A 88 -0.59 -10.12 12.29
C ASP A 88 -1.10 -8.80 12.87
N ALA A 89 -1.34 -7.83 11.99
CA ALA A 89 -1.85 -6.52 12.36
C ALA A 89 -3.39 -6.45 12.42
N THR A 90 -4.12 -7.57 12.34
CA THR A 90 -5.59 -7.56 12.23
C THR A 90 -6.25 -6.90 13.44
N ALA A 91 -5.84 -7.26 14.66
CA ALA A 91 -6.37 -6.66 15.89
C ALA A 91 -6.11 -5.13 15.94
N VAL A 92 -4.92 -4.72 15.48
CA VAL A 92 -4.53 -3.31 15.38
C VAL A 92 -5.47 -2.53 14.46
N VAL A 93 -5.73 -3.07 13.26
CA VAL A 93 -6.63 -2.43 12.28
C VAL A 93 -8.06 -2.38 12.81
N ALA A 94 -8.54 -3.46 13.44
CA ALA A 94 -9.88 -3.52 14.03
C ALA A 94 -10.07 -2.44 15.11
N ALA A 95 -9.12 -2.32 16.05
CA ALA A 95 -9.16 -1.29 17.09
C ALA A 95 -9.11 0.13 16.52
N ARG A 96 -8.28 0.37 15.48
CA ARG A 96 -8.24 1.67 14.79
C ARG A 96 -9.57 2.03 14.12
N LEU A 97 -10.25 1.06 13.50
CA LEU A 97 -11.58 1.24 12.92
C LEU A 97 -12.64 1.51 13.99
N ALA A 98 -12.52 0.87 15.16
CA ALA A 98 -13.36 1.14 16.33
C ALA A 98 -13.02 2.46 17.04
N ARG A 99 -11.96 3.16 16.61
CA ARG A 99 -11.42 4.40 17.21
C ARG A 99 -10.93 4.22 18.66
N GLU A 100 -10.46 3.02 18.98
CA GLU A 100 -9.93 2.64 20.28
C GLU A 100 -8.40 2.78 20.27
N ALA A 101 -7.91 4.02 20.41
CA ALA A 101 -6.48 4.32 20.23
C ALA A 101 -5.57 3.54 21.17
N ALA A 102 -5.96 3.38 22.45
CA ALA A 102 -5.17 2.65 23.44
C ALA A 102 -5.09 1.15 23.11
N GLU A 103 -6.20 0.53 22.68
CA GLU A 103 -6.22 -0.87 22.28
C GLU A 103 -5.42 -1.09 21.00
N ALA A 104 -5.52 -0.17 20.04
CA ALA A 104 -4.72 -0.22 18.82
C ALA A 104 -3.20 -0.21 19.13
N GLU A 105 -2.77 0.62 20.07
CA GLU A 105 -1.37 0.69 20.49
C GLU A 105 -0.93 -0.59 21.22
N ALA A 106 -1.76 -1.09 22.13
CA ALA A 106 -1.47 -2.32 22.86
C ALA A 106 -1.38 -3.53 21.92
N ALA A 107 -2.31 -3.65 20.96
CA ALA A 107 -2.28 -4.68 19.94
C ALA A 107 -1.07 -4.54 19.00
N TRP A 108 -0.67 -3.31 18.66
CA TRP A 108 0.50 -3.06 17.82
C TRP A 108 1.78 -3.58 18.48
N GLU A 109 1.99 -3.25 19.74
CA GLU A 109 3.16 -3.72 20.47
C GLU A 109 3.18 -5.23 20.64
N ARG A 110 2.04 -5.82 21.00
CA ARG A 110 1.90 -7.25 21.23
C ARG A 110 2.09 -8.09 19.96
N ASP A 111 1.45 -7.69 18.86
CA ASP A 111 1.29 -8.55 17.69
C ASP A 111 2.22 -8.18 16.51
N VAL A 112 2.79 -6.97 16.50
CA VAL A 112 3.58 -6.46 15.38
C VAL A 112 4.96 -5.95 15.81
N ALA A 113 5.05 -4.89 16.60
CA ALA A 113 6.33 -4.23 16.92
C ALA A 113 7.23 -5.11 17.79
N GLY A 114 6.71 -5.70 18.87
CA GLY A 114 7.46 -6.62 19.72
C GLY A 114 7.98 -7.84 18.95
N PRO A 115 7.12 -8.63 18.28
CA PRO A 115 7.56 -9.78 17.49
C PRO A 115 8.49 -9.40 16.33
N GLY A 116 8.28 -8.25 15.69
CA GLY A 116 9.15 -7.73 14.64
C GLY A 116 10.55 -7.39 15.15
N ALA A 117 10.65 -6.70 16.29
CA ALA A 117 11.92 -6.35 16.92
C ALA A 117 12.70 -7.61 17.34
N ALA A 118 12.03 -8.58 17.97
CA ALA A 118 12.64 -9.85 18.36
C ALA A 118 13.19 -10.62 17.15
N ALA A 119 12.47 -10.63 16.02
CA ALA A 119 12.92 -11.27 14.80
C ALA A 119 14.18 -10.60 14.21
N VAL A 120 14.24 -9.27 14.23
CA VAL A 120 15.43 -8.51 13.80
C VAL A 120 16.60 -8.77 14.72
N GLU A 121 16.39 -8.78 16.04
CA GLU A 121 17.44 -9.07 17.01
C GLU A 121 18.04 -10.47 16.81
N GLN A 122 17.20 -11.48 16.60
CA GLN A 122 17.64 -12.84 16.30
C GLN A 122 18.49 -12.89 15.02
N PHE A 123 18.01 -12.28 13.94
CA PHE A 123 18.75 -12.22 12.66
C PHE A 123 20.14 -11.59 12.82
N LEU A 124 20.25 -10.52 13.61
CA LEU A 124 21.53 -9.86 13.86
C LEU A 124 22.48 -10.72 14.69
N LYS A 125 21.98 -11.49 15.67
CA LYS A 125 22.80 -12.43 16.47
C LYS A 125 23.35 -13.55 15.60
N GLU A 126 22.50 -14.21 14.81
CA GLU A 126 22.90 -15.30 13.91
C GLU A 126 24.00 -14.87 12.92
N LYS A 127 23.92 -13.63 12.41
CA LYS A 127 24.97 -13.02 11.58
C LYS A 127 26.30 -12.81 12.29
N SER A 128 26.28 -12.47 13.58
CA SER A 128 27.49 -12.23 14.37
C SER A 128 28.23 -13.51 14.76
N GLU A 129 27.52 -14.64 14.82
CA GLU A 129 28.06 -15.94 15.23
C GLU A 129 28.64 -16.78 14.08
N GLY A 130 28.73 -16.24 12.86
CA GLY A 130 29.46 -16.87 11.75
C GLY A 130 28.83 -18.12 11.15
N HIS A 131 27.53 -18.38 11.40
CA HIS A 131 26.84 -19.52 10.80
C HIS A 131 26.65 -19.30 9.27
N PRO A 132 27.13 -20.22 8.41
CA PRO A 132 26.99 -20.06 6.97
C PRO A 132 25.53 -20.30 6.58
N HIS A 133 24.80 -19.22 6.24
CA HIS A 133 23.50 -19.36 5.62
C HIS A 133 23.67 -20.04 4.25
N HIS A 134 22.96 -21.16 4.06
CA HIS A 134 22.73 -21.71 2.72
C HIS A 134 22.05 -20.63 1.89
N HIS A 135 22.79 -20.05 0.94
CA HIS A 135 22.20 -19.23 -0.10
C HIS A 135 21.22 -20.11 -0.87
N ILE A 136 19.92 -20.00 -0.57
CA ILE A 136 18.89 -20.51 -1.48
C ILE A 136 18.90 -19.54 -2.65
N VAL A 137 19.73 -19.83 -3.64
CA VAL A 137 19.62 -19.26 -4.97
C VAL A 137 18.36 -19.89 -5.57
N PRO A 138 17.28 -19.13 -5.86
CA PRO A 138 16.18 -19.69 -6.63
C PRO A 138 16.76 -20.05 -8.00
N SER A 139 16.80 -21.35 -8.31
CA SER A 139 17.11 -21.78 -9.67
C SER A 139 16.03 -21.22 -10.57
N LEU A 140 16.36 -20.17 -11.32
CA LEU A 140 15.57 -19.68 -12.43
C LEU A 140 15.48 -20.81 -13.46
N ILE A 141 14.41 -21.61 -13.38
CA ILE A 141 14.01 -22.48 -14.48
C ILE A 141 13.37 -21.55 -15.52
N TYR A 142 14.19 -21.14 -16.48
CA TYR A 142 13.68 -20.74 -17.80
C TYR A 142 13.15 -21.99 -18.50
N ASN A 143 11.87 -21.99 -18.86
CA ASN A 143 11.30 -22.69 -20.00
C ASN A 143 10.09 -21.88 -20.50
#